data_AF-A0A5B0MJZ3-F1
#
_entry.id   AF-A0A5B0MJZ3-F1
#
_cell.length_a   1.000
_cell.length_b   1.000
_cell.length_c   1.000
_cell.angle_alpha   90.00
_cell.angle_beta   90.00
_cell.angle_gamma   90.00
#
_symmetry.space_group_name_H-M   'P 1'
#
loop_
_entity.id
_entity.type
_entity.pdbx_description
1 polymer ?
#
loop_
_entity_poly.entity_id
_entity_poly.type
_entity_poly.pdbx_seq_one_letter_code
_entity_poly.pdbx_strand_id
1 'polypeptide(L)'
;MLSRVWLGKAGAMHGIAQDATPFRFNEQDTRRHTLENSFEQRAITITVTSRCIAVSLGRSSRRTSISVGLLPTTRHMVGDKWQVRTTGKVDKLTRQPVKGRRDPIWGDGRDALLAHGTSFLLQDRLMNCSDYSTAWICKRCGLLSSLGYDTSDDLGLGPTSQTSSSPPGRTEFSSSVKMRGPRGGILSTVFRYLVAELMAMGIKIALQAE
;
A
#
# COMPACT_ATOMS: atom_id res chain seq x y z
N MET A 1 -19.92 -5.98 31.32
CA MET A 1 -18.44 -6.18 31.34
C MET A 1 -17.89 -6.16 32.76
N LEU A 2 -18.17 -5.12 33.56
CA LEU A 2 -17.75 -5.03 34.97
C LEU A 2 -18.12 -6.26 35.82
N SER A 3 -19.34 -6.79 35.67
CA SER A 3 -19.77 -8.02 36.36
C SER A 3 -18.89 -9.23 36.04
N ARG A 4 -18.42 -9.38 34.80
CA ARG A 4 -17.51 -10.47 34.40
C ARG A 4 -16.12 -10.30 35.01
N VAL A 5 -15.64 -9.07 35.15
CA VAL A 5 -14.36 -8.78 35.80
C VAL A 5 -14.40 -9.15 37.29
N TRP A 6 -15.49 -8.80 37.97
CA TRP A 6 -15.67 -9.15 39.39
C TRP A 6 -15.84 -10.65 39.60
N LEU A 7 -16.62 -11.32 38.75
CA LEU A 7 -16.76 -12.78 38.76
C LEU A 7 -15.44 -13.48 38.50
N GLY A 8 -14.64 -13.02 37.52
CA GLY A 8 -13.32 -13.57 37.23
C GLY A 8 -12.37 -13.43 38.42
N LYS A 9 -12.41 -12.29 39.12
CA LYS A 9 -11.61 -12.06 40.34
C LYS A 9 -12.07 -12.94 41.50
N ALA A 10 -13.36 -12.99 41.79
CA ALA A 10 -13.92 -13.84 42.83
C ALA A 10 -13.60 -15.32 42.54
N GLY A 11 -13.74 -15.76 41.28
CA GLY A 11 -13.42 -17.11 40.84
C GLY A 11 -11.95 -17.46 40.97
N ALA A 12 -11.04 -16.57 40.54
CA ALA A 12 -9.59 -16.78 40.66
C ALA A 12 -9.15 -16.89 42.12
N MET A 13 -9.74 -16.09 43.02
CA MET A 13 -9.45 -16.20 44.44
C MET A 13 -10.00 -17.52 45.01
N HIS A 14 -11.24 -17.91 44.68
CA HIS A 14 -11.90 -19.10 45.23
C HIS A 14 -11.45 -20.40 44.58
N GLY A 15 -10.75 -20.34 43.45
CA GLY A 15 -10.45 -21.50 42.64
C GLY A 15 -11.71 -22.09 41.96
N ILE A 16 -12.78 -21.30 41.83
CA ILE A 16 -14.08 -21.74 41.33
C ILE A 16 -14.39 -21.01 40.02
N ALA A 17 -14.76 -21.77 38.98
CA ALA A 17 -15.28 -21.20 37.75
C ALA A 17 -16.69 -20.64 38.00
N GLN A 18 -16.85 -19.33 37.82
CA GLN A 18 -18.11 -18.64 38.06
C GLN A 18 -19.03 -18.71 36.83
N ASP A 19 -20.31 -19.03 37.05
CA ASP A 19 -21.28 -19.12 35.98
C ASP A 19 -21.73 -17.73 35.49
N ALA A 20 -21.64 -17.52 34.17
CA ALA A 20 -21.98 -16.28 33.48
C ALA A 20 -23.17 -16.43 32.51
N THR A 21 -23.97 -17.49 32.65
CA THR A 21 -25.22 -17.68 31.87
C THR A 21 -26.14 -16.44 31.95
N PRO A 22 -26.74 -16.03 30.82
CA PRO A 22 -27.71 -14.94 30.82
C PRO A 22 -29.00 -15.35 31.56
N PHE A 23 -29.71 -14.38 32.16
CA PHE A 23 -31.03 -14.55 32.79
C PHE A 23 -31.16 -15.47 34.03
N ARG A 24 -30.04 -15.88 34.65
CA ARG A 24 -30.08 -16.66 35.90
C ARG A 24 -30.40 -15.82 37.16
N PHE A 25 -30.29 -14.49 37.08
CA PHE A 25 -30.37 -13.58 38.22
C PHE A 25 -31.50 -12.57 38.02
N ASN A 26 -32.24 -12.32 39.10
CA ASN A 26 -33.36 -11.37 39.15
C ASN A 26 -32.92 -10.06 39.83
N GLU A 27 -33.80 -9.07 39.83
CA GLU A 27 -33.55 -7.79 40.52
C GLU A 27 -33.43 -7.95 42.04
N GLN A 28 -34.22 -8.87 42.61
CA GLN A 28 -34.18 -9.21 44.04
C GLN A 28 -32.87 -9.94 44.41
N ASP A 29 -32.44 -10.89 43.57
CA ASP A 29 -31.18 -11.64 43.74
C ASP A 29 -30.10 -11.09 42.80
N THR A 30 -29.68 -9.85 43.07
CA THR A 30 -28.66 -9.20 42.27
C THR A 30 -27.29 -9.86 42.49
N ARG A 31 -26.58 -10.19 41.40
CA ARG A 31 -25.20 -10.74 41.39
C ARG A 31 -24.20 -10.00 42.29
N ARG A 32 -24.45 -8.72 42.60
CA ARG A 32 -23.61 -7.92 43.49
C ARG A 32 -23.62 -8.49 44.89
N HIS A 33 -24.78 -8.77 45.47
CA HIS A 33 -24.89 -9.28 46.84
C HIS A 33 -24.21 -10.65 47.03
N THR A 34 -24.34 -11.54 46.06
CA THR A 34 -23.63 -12.84 46.10
C THR A 34 -22.11 -12.69 46.04
N LEU A 35 -21.63 -11.72 45.25
CA LEU A 35 -20.20 -11.42 45.16
C LEU A 35 -19.71 -10.72 46.42
N GLU A 36 -20.49 -9.80 46.98
CA GLU A 36 -20.21 -9.08 48.22
C GLU A 36 -19.94 -10.05 49.37
N ASN A 37 -20.86 -10.99 49.60
CA ASN A 37 -20.69 -12.05 50.60
C ASN A 37 -19.40 -12.87 50.36
N SER A 38 -19.09 -13.17 49.10
CA SER A 38 -17.88 -13.93 48.74
C SER A 38 -16.58 -13.14 48.96
N PHE A 39 -16.61 -11.81 48.86
CA PHE A 39 -15.46 -10.95 49.13
C PHE A 39 -15.29 -10.66 50.62
N GLU A 40 -16.40 -10.50 51.35
CA GLU A 40 -16.41 -10.33 52.81
C GLU A 40 -15.78 -11.52 53.53
N GLN A 41 -16.04 -12.75 53.06
CA GLN A 41 -15.42 -13.98 53.59
C GLN A 41 -13.88 -14.00 53.54
N ARG A 42 -13.27 -13.13 52.73
CA ARG A 42 -11.81 -13.05 52.58
C ARG A 42 -11.20 -11.77 53.12
N ALA A 43 -11.95 -11.02 53.93
CA ALA A 43 -11.54 -9.73 54.50
C ALA A 43 -11.03 -8.73 53.42
N ILE A 44 -11.61 -8.84 52.23
CA ILE A 44 -11.30 -8.01 51.07
C ILE A 44 -12.51 -7.10 50.88
N THR A 45 -12.32 -5.81 51.15
CA THR A 45 -13.39 -4.80 51.00
C THR A 45 -13.98 -4.90 49.61
N ILE A 46 -15.31 -5.05 49.48
CA ILE A 46 -16.07 -5.22 48.22
C ILE A 46 -15.57 -4.32 47.08
N THR A 47 -15.11 -3.12 47.42
CA THR A 47 -14.41 -2.18 46.55
C THR A 47 -12.93 -2.50 46.33
N VAL A 48 -12.51 -3.77 46.15
CA VAL A 48 -11.12 -4.05 45.73
C VAL A 48 -10.99 -3.84 44.25
N THR A 49 -10.94 -2.57 43.91
CA THR A 49 -9.89 -2.07 43.05
C THR A 49 -8.53 -2.23 43.69
N SER A 50 -7.64 -2.87 42.96
CA SER A 50 -6.23 -2.95 43.32
C SER A 50 -5.68 -1.54 43.49
N ARG A 51 -4.99 -1.27 44.61
CA ARG A 51 -4.20 -0.06 44.76
C ARG A 51 -3.02 -0.16 43.80
N CYS A 52 -3.05 0.63 42.74
CA CYS A 52 -1.95 0.70 41.80
C CYS A 52 -1.07 1.90 42.16
N ILE A 53 0.24 1.69 42.16
CA ILE A 53 1.22 2.76 42.31
C ILE A 53 1.72 3.10 40.91
N ALA A 54 1.54 4.34 40.48
CA ALA A 54 2.10 4.82 39.22
C ALA A 54 3.61 5.01 39.39
N VAL A 55 4.39 4.23 38.64
CA VAL A 55 5.87 4.24 38.73
C VAL A 55 6.51 5.45 38.04
N SER A 56 5.78 6.14 37.14
CA SER A 56 6.31 7.23 36.31
C SER A 56 6.42 8.58 37.02
N LEU A 57 5.78 8.77 38.17
CA LEU A 57 5.94 9.98 38.99
C LEU A 57 6.44 9.54 40.37
N GLY A 58 7.62 9.99 40.77
CA GLY A 58 8.12 9.88 42.16
C GLY A 58 7.31 10.69 43.18
N ARG A 59 6.00 10.87 42.96
CA ARG A 59 5.05 11.55 43.83
C ARG A 59 4.03 10.52 44.32
N SER A 60 3.93 10.42 45.64
CA SER A 60 3.08 9.47 46.33
C SER A 60 1.61 9.56 45.91
N SER A 61 1.11 8.43 45.41
CA SER A 61 -0.27 7.95 45.54
C SER A 61 -1.39 8.90 45.14
N ARG A 62 -1.79 8.88 43.86
CA ARG A 62 -3.20 9.09 43.55
C ARG A 62 -3.92 7.79 43.88
N ARG A 63 -4.73 7.79 44.95
CA ARG A 63 -5.54 6.64 45.38
C ARG A 63 -6.76 6.55 44.46
N THR A 64 -6.57 6.02 43.26
CA THR A 64 -7.68 5.71 42.37
C THR A 64 -7.85 4.21 42.24
N SER A 65 -9.12 3.85 42.20
CA SER A 65 -9.61 2.51 42.11
C SER A 65 -9.57 2.06 40.65
N ILE A 66 -8.73 1.06 40.31
CA ILE A 66 -8.67 0.46 38.96
C ILE A 66 -9.15 -1.00 38.98
N SER A 67 -10.03 -1.36 38.03
CA SER A 67 -10.47 -2.74 37.79
C SER A 67 -9.71 -3.36 36.62
N VAL A 68 -9.11 -4.54 36.82
CA VAL A 68 -8.34 -5.26 35.81
C VAL A 68 -9.12 -6.50 35.36
N GLY A 69 -9.23 -6.73 34.04
CA GLY A 69 -9.95 -7.87 33.47
C GLY A 69 -9.37 -8.33 32.13
N LEU A 70 -9.77 -9.53 31.69
CA LEU A 70 -9.34 -10.11 30.41
C LEU A 70 -10.21 -9.64 29.24
N LEU A 71 -9.56 -9.46 28.08
CA LEU A 71 -10.19 -9.16 26.80
C LEU A 71 -9.64 -10.11 25.71
N PRO A 72 -10.48 -10.62 24.79
CA PRO A 72 -10.00 -11.38 23.64
C PRO A 72 -9.27 -10.48 22.64
N THR A 73 -8.29 -11.04 21.94
CA THR A 73 -7.61 -10.37 20.83
C THR A 73 -8.41 -10.52 19.53
N THR A 74 -8.37 -9.49 18.69
CA THR A 74 -8.95 -9.56 17.33
C THR A 74 -8.00 -10.30 16.40
N ARG A 75 -8.55 -11.07 15.45
CA ARG A 75 -7.74 -11.82 14.46
C ARG A 75 -7.02 -10.92 13.47
N HIS A 76 -7.53 -9.70 13.25
CA HIS A 76 -6.93 -8.76 12.31
C HIS A 76 -5.80 -8.00 12.99
N MET A 77 -4.59 -8.14 12.46
CA MET A 77 -3.41 -7.46 12.97
C MET A 77 -2.98 -6.33 12.03
N VAL A 78 -2.40 -5.27 12.59
CA VAL A 78 -1.79 -4.17 11.82
C VAL A 78 -0.61 -4.69 10.98
N GLY A 79 0.06 -5.75 11.47
CA GLY A 79 1.12 -6.45 10.77
C GLY A 79 0.73 -6.98 9.38
N ASP A 80 -0.56 -7.18 9.11
CA ASP A 80 -1.03 -7.68 7.81
C ASP A 80 -1.24 -6.57 6.77
N LYS A 81 -1.11 -5.30 7.17
CA LYS A 81 -1.45 -4.14 6.34
C LYS A 81 -0.25 -3.33 5.85
N TRP A 82 0.93 -3.48 6.44
CA TRP A 82 2.09 -2.72 6.00
C TRP A 82 2.67 -3.29 4.71
N GLN A 83 3.01 -2.41 3.78
CA GLN A 83 3.61 -2.78 2.50
C GLN A 83 4.59 -1.71 2.04
N VAL A 84 5.76 -2.16 1.57
CA VAL A 84 6.82 -1.30 1.03
C VAL A 84 7.33 -1.94 -0.25
N ARG A 85 7.57 -1.10 -1.26
CA ARG A 85 8.16 -1.51 -2.54
C ARG A 85 9.14 -0.43 -2.99
N THR A 86 10.38 -0.84 -3.27
CA THR A 86 11.40 0.00 -3.90
C THR A 86 11.50 -0.33 -5.38
N THR A 87 11.69 -1.60 -5.71
CA THR A 87 11.62 -2.18 -7.05
C THR A 87 10.91 -3.54 -6.99
N GLY A 88 10.48 -4.09 -8.11
CA GLY A 88 9.82 -5.40 -8.11
C GLY A 88 9.39 -5.86 -9.49
N LYS A 89 8.65 -6.96 -9.53
CA LYS A 89 8.16 -7.58 -10.77
C LYS A 89 7.29 -6.61 -11.57
N VAL A 90 7.63 -6.47 -12.85
CA VAL A 90 6.88 -5.70 -13.84
C VAL A 90 6.16 -6.64 -14.80
N ASP A 91 5.06 -6.17 -15.35
CA ASP A 91 4.35 -6.83 -16.43
C ASP A 91 5.17 -6.78 -17.73
N LYS A 92 5.08 -7.83 -18.56
CA LYS A 92 5.89 -7.94 -19.78
C LYS A 92 5.44 -6.97 -20.87
N LEU A 93 4.14 -6.74 -20.98
CA LEU A 93 3.54 -5.90 -22.02
C LEU A 93 3.68 -4.42 -21.67
N THR A 94 3.21 -4.05 -20.48
CA THR A 94 3.12 -2.64 -20.08
C THR A 94 4.37 -2.12 -19.38
N ARG A 95 5.23 -3.01 -18.86
CA ARG A 95 6.29 -2.69 -17.90
C ARG A 95 5.80 -2.04 -16.60
N GLN A 96 4.49 -2.03 -16.37
CA GLN A 96 3.91 -1.55 -15.12
C GLN A 96 4.16 -2.53 -13.99
N PRO A 97 4.28 -2.03 -12.74
CA PRO A 97 4.19 -2.87 -11.55
C PRO A 97 2.98 -3.80 -11.57
N VAL A 98 3.20 -5.11 -11.44
CA VAL A 98 2.10 -6.10 -11.50
C VAL A 98 1.18 -5.96 -10.29
N LYS A 99 -0.13 -5.90 -10.53
CA LYS A 99 -1.19 -5.81 -9.51
C LYS A 99 -1.10 -6.94 -8.48
N GLY A 100 -1.09 -6.58 -7.19
CA GLY A 100 -1.35 -7.50 -6.09
C GLY A 100 -2.31 -6.93 -5.04
N ARG A 101 -2.37 -7.54 -3.84
CA ARG A 101 -2.85 -6.87 -2.60
C ARG A 101 -2.08 -5.55 -2.31
N ARG A 102 -0.98 -5.37 -3.06
CA ARG A 102 0.17 -4.48 -2.95
C ARG A 102 0.20 -3.27 -3.87
N ASP A 103 -0.84 -2.98 -4.64
CA ASP A 103 -0.83 -1.80 -5.52
C ASP A 103 -2.15 -1.04 -5.40
N PRO A 104 -2.22 0.02 -4.58
CA PRO A 104 -3.19 1.06 -4.85
C PRO A 104 -2.81 1.63 -6.22
N ILE A 105 -3.65 1.34 -7.21
CA ILE A 105 -3.55 2.01 -8.50
C ILE A 105 -3.76 3.49 -8.20
N TRP A 106 -2.72 4.32 -8.39
CA TRP A 106 -2.78 5.77 -8.19
C TRP A 106 -3.71 6.49 -9.19
N GLY A 107 -4.56 5.76 -9.92
CA GLY A 107 -5.44 6.29 -10.95
C GLY A 107 -6.35 7.40 -10.44
N ASP A 108 -6.91 7.24 -9.25
CA ASP A 108 -7.80 8.24 -8.62
C ASP A 108 -7.03 9.38 -7.93
N GLY A 109 -5.74 9.18 -7.63
CA GLY A 109 -4.89 10.18 -6.96
C GLY A 109 -4.34 11.28 -7.89
N ARG A 110 -4.61 11.19 -9.20
CA ARG A 110 -4.13 12.14 -10.21
C ARG A 110 -4.75 13.52 -10.00
N ASP A 111 -6.05 13.58 -9.73
CA ASP A 111 -6.80 14.84 -9.70
C ASP A 111 -6.43 15.67 -8.47
N ALA A 112 -6.11 15.02 -7.35
CA ALA A 112 -5.58 15.68 -6.17
C ALA A 112 -4.23 16.36 -6.45
N LEU A 113 -3.30 15.68 -7.15
CA LEU A 113 -1.99 16.26 -7.49
C LEU A 113 -2.09 17.40 -8.51
N LEU A 114 -3.06 17.32 -9.43
CA LEU A 114 -3.39 18.40 -10.35
C LEU A 114 -3.97 19.61 -9.61
N ALA A 115 -4.91 19.39 -8.68
CA ALA A 115 -5.52 20.45 -7.89
C ALA A 115 -4.49 21.19 -7.02
N HIS A 116 -3.48 20.49 -6.50
CA HIS A 116 -2.36 21.11 -5.77
C HIS A 116 -1.35 21.83 -6.66
N GLY A 117 -1.44 21.72 -7.99
CA GLY A 117 -0.48 22.33 -8.93
C GLY A 117 0.90 21.66 -8.93
N THR A 118 1.01 20.44 -8.40
CA THR A 118 2.28 19.72 -8.26
C THR A 118 2.61 18.89 -9.51
N SER A 119 2.87 19.57 -10.63
CA SER A 119 3.12 18.95 -11.94
C SER A 119 4.33 18.01 -11.95
N PHE A 120 5.43 18.38 -11.28
CA PHE A 120 6.62 17.55 -11.19
C PHE A 120 6.38 16.24 -10.42
N LEU A 121 5.60 16.28 -9.33
CA LEU A 121 5.24 15.07 -8.58
C LEU A 121 4.32 14.15 -9.39
N LEU A 122 3.39 14.72 -10.15
CA LEU A 122 2.53 13.96 -11.05
C LEU A 122 3.36 13.27 -12.13
N GLN A 123 4.28 13.99 -12.78
CA GLN A 123 5.17 13.41 -13.78
C GLN A 123 6.06 12.30 -13.20
N ASP A 124 6.57 12.51 -11.98
CA ASP A 124 7.43 11.53 -11.33
C ASP A 124 6.67 10.23 -11.00
N ARG A 125 5.45 10.35 -10.46
CA ARG A 125 4.61 9.19 -10.09
C ARG A 125 4.03 8.46 -11.30
N LEU A 126 3.58 9.17 -12.34
CA LEU A 126 2.88 8.59 -13.49
C LEU A 126 3.77 8.26 -14.69
N MET A 127 4.98 8.82 -14.80
CA MET A 127 5.92 8.48 -15.87
C MET A 127 7.24 7.92 -15.35
N ASN A 128 7.98 8.65 -14.50
CA ASN A 128 9.36 8.25 -14.15
C ASN A 128 9.40 6.95 -13.34
N CYS A 129 8.47 6.80 -12.38
CA CYS A 129 8.43 5.68 -11.45
C CYS A 129 7.62 4.47 -11.95
N SER A 130 6.80 4.65 -12.99
CA SER A 130 5.93 3.60 -13.55
C SER A 130 6.54 2.96 -14.79
N ASP A 131 6.53 3.70 -15.91
CA ASP A 131 6.71 3.15 -17.27
C ASP A 131 7.68 3.96 -18.12
N TYR A 132 8.70 4.54 -17.48
CA TYR A 132 9.72 5.32 -18.16
C TYR A 132 10.36 4.53 -19.31
N SER A 133 10.31 5.08 -20.51
CA SER A 133 10.97 4.49 -21.68
C SER A 133 11.53 5.54 -22.64
N THR A 134 12.63 5.18 -23.29
CA THR A 134 13.22 5.96 -24.40
C THR A 134 12.76 5.37 -25.72
N ALA A 135 12.41 6.23 -26.69
CA ALA A 135 11.96 5.80 -28.01
C ALA A 135 12.60 6.65 -29.12
N TRP A 136 12.67 6.08 -30.32
CA TRP A 136 13.19 6.75 -31.51
C TRP A 136 12.03 7.20 -32.39
N ILE A 137 12.06 8.46 -32.81
CA ILE A 137 11.03 9.04 -33.69
C ILE A 137 11.68 9.51 -34.98
N CYS A 138 11.07 9.15 -36.10
CA CYS A 138 11.46 9.58 -37.43
C CYS A 138 10.99 11.02 -37.70
N LYS A 139 11.89 11.97 -37.92
CA LYS A 139 11.53 13.38 -38.22
C LYS A 139 10.75 13.55 -39.53
N ARG A 140 11.05 12.73 -40.54
CA ARG A 140 10.38 12.79 -41.85
C ARG A 140 8.96 12.21 -41.82
N CYS A 141 8.77 11.14 -41.06
CA CYS A 141 7.56 10.32 -41.14
C CYS A 141 6.69 10.38 -39.88
N GLY A 142 7.18 10.96 -38.78
CA GLY A 142 6.47 11.09 -37.50
C GLY A 142 6.17 9.76 -36.82
N LEU A 143 6.68 8.65 -37.35
CA LEU A 143 6.43 7.31 -36.84
C LEU A 143 7.42 6.96 -35.73
N LEU A 144 6.91 6.28 -34.71
CA LEU A 144 7.70 5.63 -33.69
C LEU A 144 8.38 4.38 -34.27
N SER A 145 9.69 4.26 -34.08
CA SER A 145 10.40 3.05 -34.44
C SER A 145 10.05 1.92 -33.47
N SER A 146 9.67 0.77 -34.01
CA SER A 146 9.45 -0.46 -33.26
C SER A 146 10.77 -1.09 -32.76
N LEU A 147 11.92 -0.65 -33.30
CA LEU A 147 13.23 -1.24 -33.02
C LEU A 147 13.82 -0.71 -31.70
N GLY A 148 13.90 -1.60 -30.71
CA GLY A 148 14.79 -1.51 -29.56
C GLY A 148 14.22 -0.84 -28.31
N TYR A 149 14.22 -1.58 -27.20
CA TYR A 149 14.42 -0.99 -25.88
C TYR A 149 15.92 -0.81 -25.73
N ASP A 150 16.38 0.31 -25.15
CA ASP A 150 17.75 0.35 -24.62
C ASP A 150 17.80 -0.68 -23.48
N THR A 151 18.23 -1.91 -23.76
CA THR A 151 18.65 -2.87 -22.74
C THR A 151 19.87 -2.26 -22.06
N SER A 152 19.83 -2.13 -20.74
CA SER A 152 20.97 -1.65 -19.94
C SER A 152 22.23 -2.51 -20.08
N ASP A 153 22.14 -3.64 -20.77
CA ASP A 153 23.23 -4.58 -21.04
C ASP A 153 23.99 -4.28 -22.36
N ASP A 154 23.54 -3.30 -23.16
CA ASP A 154 24.21 -2.93 -24.43
C ASP A 154 24.99 -1.61 -24.34
N LEU A 155 25.84 -1.48 -23.32
CA LEU A 155 26.93 -0.50 -23.30
C LEU A 155 28.12 -0.91 -24.19
N GLY A 156 27.93 -1.86 -25.13
CA GLY A 156 29.01 -2.49 -25.89
C GLY A 156 28.86 -2.54 -27.41
N LEU A 157 27.69 -2.25 -27.99
CA LEU A 157 27.58 -2.09 -29.43
C LEU A 157 26.90 -0.75 -29.73
N GLY A 158 27.70 0.20 -30.19
CA GLY A 158 27.19 1.40 -30.85
C GLY A 158 26.27 1.02 -32.02
N PRO A 159 25.60 1.99 -32.65
CA PRO A 159 24.95 1.74 -33.92
C PRO A 159 26.06 1.38 -34.92
N THR A 160 26.34 0.08 -35.05
CA THR A 160 27.05 -0.40 -36.23
C THR A 160 26.15 -0.03 -37.38
N SER A 161 26.65 0.88 -38.20
CA SER A 161 26.22 1.10 -39.57
C SER A 161 26.28 -0.24 -40.30
N GLN A 162 25.30 -1.11 -40.07
CA GLN A 162 25.04 -2.22 -40.94
C GLN A 162 24.28 -1.63 -42.12
N THR A 163 25.05 -1.23 -43.12
CA THR A 163 24.69 -1.26 -44.52
C THR A 163 24.19 -2.66 -44.84
N SER A 164 22.93 -2.94 -44.55
CA SER A 164 22.22 -4.05 -45.16
C SER A 164 21.48 -3.43 -46.34
N SER A 165 21.99 -3.70 -47.54
CA SER A 165 21.29 -3.46 -48.80
C SER A 165 19.91 -4.11 -48.71
N SER A 166 18.91 -3.29 -48.42
CA SER A 166 17.52 -3.73 -48.37
C SER A 166 16.81 -3.38 -49.70
N PRO A 167 15.87 -4.22 -50.16
CA PRO A 167 15.26 -4.12 -51.49
C PRO A 167 14.52 -2.77 -51.68
N PRO A 168 14.27 -2.34 -52.94
CA PRO A 168 13.80 -1.00 -53.24
C PRO A 168 12.38 -0.81 -52.66
N GLY A 169 12.29 0.01 -51.61
CA GLY A 169 11.03 0.25 -50.90
C GLY A 169 11.18 0.64 -49.43
N ARG A 170 12.37 0.48 -48.83
CA ARG A 170 12.62 0.93 -47.46
C ARG A 170 13.15 2.37 -47.43
N THR A 171 12.35 3.27 -46.89
CA THR A 171 12.76 4.64 -46.55
C THR A 171 13.94 4.59 -45.57
N GLU A 172 15.08 5.14 -45.99
CA GLU A 172 16.25 5.31 -45.14
C GLU A 172 15.91 6.11 -43.88
N PHE A 173 16.24 5.55 -42.72
CA PHE A 173 16.02 6.15 -41.40
C PHE A 173 17.14 7.17 -41.08
N SER A 174 17.51 8.05 -42.03
CA SER A 174 18.64 8.98 -41.89
C SER A 174 18.34 10.18 -40.97
N SER A 175 17.12 10.30 -40.46
CA SER A 175 16.66 11.44 -39.66
C SER A 175 15.84 10.99 -38.44
N SER A 176 16.36 10.05 -37.66
CA SER A 176 15.73 9.62 -36.41
C SER A 176 16.32 10.35 -35.21
N VAL A 177 15.45 10.94 -34.39
CA VAL A 177 15.87 11.56 -33.13
C VAL A 177 15.65 10.57 -31.99
N LYS A 178 16.70 10.40 -31.16
CA LYS A 178 16.58 9.71 -29.88
C LYS A 178 15.85 10.64 -28.92
N MET A 179 14.71 10.23 -28.41
CA MET A 179 14.11 10.92 -27.28
C MET A 179 14.89 10.52 -26.02
N ARG A 180 15.93 11.31 -25.67
CA ARG A 180 16.71 11.14 -24.44
C ARG A 180 16.99 12.51 -23.81
N GLY A 181 16.56 12.68 -22.56
CA GLY A 181 16.93 13.82 -21.72
C GLY A 181 15.79 14.81 -21.45
N PRO A 182 16.01 15.82 -20.59
CA PRO A 182 14.99 16.73 -20.08
C PRO A 182 14.32 17.63 -21.15
N ARG A 183 14.87 17.67 -22.37
CA ARG A 183 14.33 18.39 -23.53
C ARG A 183 13.89 17.47 -24.68
N GLY A 184 14.16 16.16 -24.59
CA GLY A 184 13.70 15.15 -25.56
C GLY A 184 12.51 14.40 -24.97
N GLY A 185 11.36 14.42 -25.64
CA GLY A 185 10.09 13.94 -25.08
C GLY A 185 10.14 12.50 -24.54
N ILE A 186 10.01 12.37 -23.23
CA ILE A 186 9.94 11.08 -22.54
C ILE A 186 8.62 10.39 -22.94
N LEU A 187 8.66 9.09 -23.22
CA LEU A 187 7.48 8.34 -23.64
C LEU A 187 7.21 7.18 -22.69
N SER A 188 5.94 6.95 -22.35
CA SER A 188 5.57 5.77 -21.56
C SER A 188 5.59 4.49 -22.42
N THR A 189 5.95 3.37 -21.80
CA THR A 189 5.90 2.06 -22.47
C THR A 189 4.49 1.74 -22.96
N VAL A 190 3.47 2.12 -22.19
CA VAL A 190 2.06 1.95 -22.55
C VAL A 190 1.67 2.75 -23.78
N PHE A 191 2.19 3.97 -23.97
CA PHE A 191 1.91 4.74 -25.17
C PHE A 191 2.49 4.06 -26.42
N ARG A 192 3.66 3.43 -26.32
CA ARG A 192 4.22 2.63 -27.43
C ARG A 192 3.31 1.45 -27.76
N TYR A 193 2.78 0.77 -26.75
CA TYR A 193 1.83 -0.32 -26.93
C TYR A 193 0.54 0.16 -27.60
N LEU A 194 -0.02 1.29 -27.17
CA LEU A 194 -1.18 1.91 -27.80
C LEU A 194 -0.95 2.22 -29.29
N VAL A 195 0.20 2.81 -29.62
CA VAL A 195 0.58 3.11 -31.01
C VAL A 195 0.70 1.83 -31.84
N ALA A 196 1.22 0.74 -31.25
CA ALA A 196 1.30 -0.55 -31.92
C ALA A 196 -0.08 -1.16 -32.21
N GLU A 197 -0.99 -1.15 -31.24
CA GLU A 197 -2.37 -1.63 -31.41
C GLU A 197 -3.14 -0.82 -32.45
N LEU A 198 -3.00 0.51 -32.45
CA LEU A 198 -3.62 1.37 -33.45
C LEU A 198 -3.04 1.13 -34.85
N MET A 199 -1.73 0.93 -34.96
CA MET A 199 -1.12 0.54 -36.24
C MET A 199 -1.59 -0.83 -36.72
N ALA A 200 -1.85 -1.78 -35.82
CA ALA A 200 -2.43 -3.08 -36.17
C ALA A 200 -3.86 -2.95 -36.72
N MET A 201 -4.61 -1.93 -36.29
CA MET A 201 -5.92 -1.57 -36.86
C MET A 201 -5.82 -0.73 -38.15
N GLY A 202 -4.61 -0.42 -38.63
CA GLY A 202 -4.39 0.43 -39.80
C GLY A 202 -4.50 1.94 -39.51
N ILE A 203 -4.57 2.34 -38.25
CA ILE A 203 -4.63 3.75 -37.83
C ILE A 203 -3.21 4.28 -37.61
N LYS A 204 -2.82 5.29 -38.39
CA LYS A 204 -1.50 5.92 -38.32
C LYS A 204 -1.50 7.12 -37.39
N ILE A 205 -0.67 7.08 -36.34
CA ILE A 205 -0.36 8.25 -35.50
C ILE A 205 0.94 8.89 -36.00
N ALA A 206 0.89 10.18 -36.35
CA ALA A 206 2.07 10.96 -36.71
C ALA A 206 2.42 11.91 -35.56
N LEU A 207 3.61 11.73 -34.97
CA LEU A 207 4.14 12.61 -33.93
C LEU A 207 5.00 13.70 -34.56
N GLN A 208 4.76 14.94 -34.13
CA GLN A 208 5.61 16.08 -34.47
C GLN A 208 6.64 16.26 -33.34
N ALA A 209 7.92 16.10 -33.69
CA ALA A 209 9.03 16.39 -32.80
C ALA A 209 9.64 17.73 -33.21
N GLU A 210 9.41 18.75 -32.38
CA GLU A 210 10.06 20.07 -32.49
C GLU A 210 11.52 20.01 -32.02
#